data_AF-A0A6M1KVF5-F1
#
_entry.id   AF-A0A6M1KVF5-F1
#
_cell.length_a   1.000
_cell.length_b   1.000
_cell.length_c   1.000
_cell.angle_alpha   90.00
_cell.angle_beta   90.00
_cell.angle_gamma   90.00
#
_symmetry.space_group_name_H-M   'P 1'
#
loop_
_entity.id
_entity.type
_entity.pdbx_description
1 polymer ?
#
loop_
_entity_poly.entity_id
_entity_poly.type
_entity_poly.pdbx_seq_one_letter_code
_entity_poly.pdbx_strand_id
1 'polypeptide(L)'
;MLHPASEGAGQGLAGRPVRGPGPGADRAGHRVVLTGSASERDLVARVAYRAGLPTAAVLAGRTDLAQLAALIAGARLVVSGGHRGGASGHRLPTPSVVLFGPVPPARWGPPPERRRHRALWAGARAWPEWDGVGDHPTMVALGVDEVLAAVDEVERVVRVDRAVAA
;
A
#
# COMPACT_ATOMS: atom_id res chain seq x y z
N MET A 1 9.32 -1.40 -3.73
CA MET A 1 7.99 -1.38 -3.09
C MET A 1 7.19 -0.27 -3.73
N LEU A 2 5.96 -0.54 -4.16
CA LEU A 2 5.10 0.44 -4.81
C LEU A 2 3.89 0.72 -3.92
N HIS A 3 3.60 1.99 -3.64
CA HIS A 3 2.37 2.39 -2.95
C HIS A 3 1.49 3.22 -3.90
N PRO A 4 0.46 2.64 -4.52
CA PRO A 4 -0.64 3.43 -5.04
C PRO A 4 -1.37 4.12 -3.88
N ALA A 5 -1.31 5.45 -3.86
CA ALA A 5 -2.29 6.22 -3.13
C ALA A 5 -3.67 5.94 -3.75
N SER A 6 -4.62 5.67 -2.88
CA SER A 6 -6.03 5.78 -3.16
C SER A 6 -6.60 6.83 -2.20
N GLU A 7 -7.67 7.51 -2.60
CA GLU A 7 -8.44 8.40 -1.74
C GLU A 7 -8.72 7.74 -0.37
N GLY A 8 -8.30 8.41 0.71
CA GLY A 8 -8.65 8.02 2.09
C GLY A 8 -7.58 7.30 2.93
N ALA A 9 -6.34 7.14 2.46
CA ALA A 9 -5.24 6.52 3.24
C ALA A 9 -4.17 7.53 3.74
N GLY A 10 -4.46 8.83 3.64
CA GLY A 10 -3.44 9.87 3.55
C GLY A 10 -2.76 10.30 4.86
N GLN A 11 -3.37 10.06 6.02
CA GLN A 11 -2.91 10.68 7.27
C GLN A 11 -2.48 9.68 8.35
N GLY A 12 -2.86 8.40 8.26
CA GLY A 12 -2.53 7.36 9.26
C GLY A 12 -1.09 6.85 9.21
N LEU A 13 -0.33 7.11 8.13
CA LEU A 13 1.01 6.56 7.95
C LEU A 13 2.15 7.37 8.63
N ALA A 14 1.81 8.22 9.60
CA ALA A 14 2.74 9.12 10.29
C ALA A 14 3.56 8.40 11.38
N GLY A 15 4.50 7.55 10.96
CA GLY A 15 5.64 7.17 11.79
C GLY A 15 6.68 8.31 11.82
N ARG A 16 7.33 8.53 12.97
CA ARG A 16 8.41 9.52 13.15
C ARG A 16 9.49 9.41 12.05
N PRO A 17 10.16 10.51 11.65
CA PRO A 17 11.23 10.44 10.65
C PRO A 17 12.40 9.61 11.19
N VAL A 18 12.65 8.46 10.58
CA VAL A 18 13.83 7.63 10.85
C VAL A 18 14.78 7.76 9.66
N ARG A 19 15.93 8.39 9.89
CA ARG A 19 17.02 8.49 8.90
C ARG A 19 17.64 7.11 8.65
N GLY A 20 17.61 6.65 7.40
CA GLY A 20 18.30 5.48 6.84
C GLY A 20 18.94 5.82 5.48
N PRO A 21 19.83 4.96 4.92
CA PRO A 21 20.85 5.39 3.98
C PRO A 21 20.34 5.57 2.54
N GLY A 22 20.56 6.77 1.98
CA GLY A 22 20.41 7.08 0.56
C GLY A 22 19.02 7.59 0.12
N PRO A 23 18.95 8.51 -0.87
CA PRO A 23 17.68 9.05 -1.34
C PRO A 23 16.89 7.98 -2.12
N GLY A 24 15.86 7.43 -1.49
CA GLY A 24 14.87 6.56 -2.16
C GLY A 24 14.72 5.15 -1.62
N ALA A 25 15.43 4.80 -0.54
CA ALA A 25 15.32 3.52 0.13
C ALA A 25 14.54 3.63 1.45
N ASP A 26 13.68 2.67 1.75
CA ASP A 26 13.15 2.50 3.10
C ASP A 26 14.23 1.96 4.06
N ARG A 27 13.87 1.77 5.34
CA ARG A 27 14.77 1.26 6.38
C ARG A 27 15.36 -0.12 6.07
N ALA A 28 14.77 -0.86 5.14
CA ALA A 28 15.20 -2.17 4.67
C ALA A 28 15.99 -2.12 3.34
N GLY A 29 16.28 -0.92 2.82
CA GLY A 29 17.04 -0.74 1.57
C GLY A 29 16.18 -0.86 0.31
N HIS A 30 14.85 -0.86 0.42
CA HIS A 30 13.97 -1.05 -0.73
C HIS A 30 13.68 0.27 -1.43
N ARG A 31 13.83 0.27 -2.76
CA ARG A 31 13.39 1.41 -3.58
C ARG A 31 11.87 1.58 -3.44
N VAL A 32 11.45 2.71 -2.89
CA VAL A 32 10.03 3.04 -2.74
C VAL A 32 9.59 4.01 -3.82
N VAL A 33 8.43 3.75 -4.40
CA VAL A 33 7.79 4.64 -5.38
C VAL A 33 6.33 4.82 -5.00
N LEU A 34 5.84 6.04 -5.07
CA LEU A 34 4.46 6.40 -4.76
C LEU A 34 3.74 6.81 -6.05
N THR A 35 2.60 6.19 -6.32
CA THR A 35 1.77 6.47 -7.50
C THR A 35 0.40 6.99 -7.09
N GLY A 36 -0.34 7.54 -8.04
CA GLY A 36 -1.65 8.13 -7.83
C GLY A 36 -2.05 8.96 -9.05
N SER A 37 -3.27 9.48 -9.03
CA SER A 37 -3.74 10.43 -10.03
C SER A 37 -3.03 11.79 -9.91
N ALA A 38 -3.25 12.66 -10.89
CA ALA A 38 -2.71 14.01 -10.85
C ALA A 38 -3.31 14.85 -9.70
N SER A 39 -4.59 14.65 -9.36
CA SER A 39 -5.25 15.34 -8.24
C SER A 39 -4.71 14.90 -6.87
N GLU A 40 -4.16 13.69 -6.75
CA GLU A 40 -3.58 13.17 -5.51
C GLU A 40 -2.11 13.61 -5.31
N ARG A 41 -1.50 14.30 -6.27
CA ARG A 41 -0.06 14.59 -6.26
C ARG A 41 0.41 15.28 -4.99
N ASP A 42 -0.33 16.29 -4.52
CA ASP A 42 0.04 17.03 -3.32
C ASP A 42 -0.08 16.18 -2.06
N LEU A 43 -1.09 15.29 -2.02
CA LEU A 43 -1.24 14.31 -0.95
C LEU A 43 -0.03 13.36 -0.93
N VAL A 44 0.31 12.79 -2.08
CA VAL A 44 1.42 11.85 -2.23
C VAL A 44 2.76 12.51 -1.92
N ALA A 45 2.95 13.78 -2.29
CA ALA A 45 4.14 14.53 -1.95
C ALA A 45 4.30 14.74 -0.43
N ARG A 46 3.20 15.03 0.28
CA ARG A 46 3.22 15.10 1.76
C ARG A 46 3.56 13.76 2.40
N VAL A 47 3.05 12.66 1.86
CA VAL A 47 3.40 11.31 2.31
C VAL A 47 4.89 11.04 2.11
N ALA A 48 5.42 11.33 0.91
CA ALA A 48 6.86 11.18 0.62
C ALA A 48 7.73 11.99 1.59
N TYR A 49 7.37 13.25 1.81
CA TYR A 49 8.08 14.14 2.73
C TYR A 49 8.11 13.59 4.16
N ARG A 50 6.94 13.17 4.70
CA ARG A 50 6.84 12.58 6.04
C ARG A 50 7.62 11.27 6.15
N ALA A 51 7.67 10.49 5.07
CA ALA A 51 8.41 9.24 4.99
C ALA A 51 9.93 9.43 4.73
N GLY A 52 10.43 10.66 4.55
CA GLY A 52 11.82 10.92 4.22
C GLY A 52 12.24 10.46 2.81
N LEU A 53 11.27 10.25 1.93
CA LEU A 53 11.50 9.82 0.55
C LEU A 53 11.87 11.04 -0.33
N PRO A 54 12.75 10.85 -1.34
CA PRO A 54 13.05 11.91 -2.29
C PRO A 54 11.82 12.24 -3.13
N THR A 55 11.74 13.47 -3.62
CA THR A 55 10.68 13.90 -4.55
C THR A 55 10.61 13.04 -5.81
N ALA A 56 11.75 12.47 -6.24
CA ALA A 56 11.82 11.52 -7.35
C ALA A 56 11.03 10.21 -7.12
N ALA A 57 10.69 9.87 -5.88
CA ALA A 57 9.82 8.74 -5.56
C ALA A 57 8.34 9.03 -5.87
N VAL A 58 7.95 10.29 -6.08
CA VAL A 58 6.57 10.69 -6.36
C VAL A 58 6.30 10.64 -7.87
N LEU A 59 5.53 9.63 -8.28
CA LEU A 59 5.07 9.43 -9.65
C LEU A 59 3.57 9.73 -9.84
N ALA A 60 2.91 10.28 -8.81
CA ALA A 60 1.51 10.68 -8.91
C ALA A 60 1.27 11.69 -10.05
N GLY A 61 0.32 11.36 -10.94
CA GLY A 61 0.03 12.11 -12.16
C GLY A 61 1.12 12.05 -13.24
N ARG A 62 2.12 11.17 -13.08
CA ARG A 62 3.26 11.04 -14.02
C ARG A 62 3.32 9.67 -14.70
N THR A 63 2.36 8.80 -14.43
CA THR A 63 2.26 7.46 -15.01
C THR A 63 0.93 7.31 -15.71
N ASP A 64 0.96 6.91 -16.98
CA ASP A 64 -0.21 6.36 -17.64
C ASP A 64 -0.49 4.92 -17.15
N LEU A 65 -1.57 4.31 -17.65
CA LEU A 65 -1.99 2.98 -17.23
C LEU A 65 -0.96 1.89 -17.59
N ALA A 66 -0.30 2.01 -18.75
CA ALA A 66 0.70 1.04 -19.19
C ALA A 66 1.97 1.13 -18.34
N GLN A 67 2.41 2.34 -18.03
CA GLN A 67 3.53 2.60 -17.12
C GLN A 67 3.23 2.11 -15.71
N LEU A 68 2.02 2.34 -15.20
CA LEU A 68 1.60 1.82 -13.90
C LEU A 68 1.58 0.29 -13.89
N ALA A 69 1.05 -0.36 -14.93
CA ALA A 69 1.08 -1.81 -15.06
C ALA A 69 2.50 -2.37 -15.10
N ALA A 70 3.42 -1.72 -15.83
CA ALA A 70 4.83 -2.10 -15.88
C ALA A 70 5.53 -1.93 -14.52
N LEU A 71 5.26 -0.83 -13.80
CA LEU A 71 5.76 -0.61 -12.43
C LEU A 71 5.25 -1.68 -11.47
N ILE A 72 3.98 -2.03 -11.56
CA ILE A 72 3.38 -3.10 -10.75
C ILE A 72 4.06 -4.43 -11.08
N ALA A 73 4.18 -4.80 -12.36
CA ALA A 73 4.78 -6.06 -12.79
C ALA A 73 6.26 -6.19 -12.39
N GLY A 74 7.01 -5.09 -12.38
CA GLY A 74 8.41 -5.03 -11.96
C GLY A 74 8.62 -4.85 -10.44
N ALA A 75 7.57 -4.60 -9.66
CA ALA A 75 7.70 -4.40 -8.22
C ALA A 75 7.93 -5.73 -7.49
N ARG A 76 8.72 -5.69 -6.41
CA ARG A 76 8.83 -6.83 -5.47
C ARG A 76 7.54 -7.07 -4.69
N LEU A 77 6.86 -5.97 -4.35
CA LEU A 77 5.62 -5.95 -3.56
C LEU A 77 4.89 -4.62 -3.80
N VAL A 78 3.55 -4.69 -3.80
CA VAL A 78 2.64 -3.53 -3.92
C VAL A 78 1.81 -3.38 -2.65
N VAL A 79 1.70 -2.16 -2.11
CA VAL A 79 0.78 -1.85 -1.00
C VAL A 79 -0.29 -0.89 -1.49
N SER A 80 -1.56 -1.29 -1.45
CA SER A 80 -2.66 -0.52 -2.03
C SER A 80 -3.85 -0.38 -1.11
N GLY A 81 -4.59 0.72 -1.18
CA GLY A 81 -5.94 0.79 -0.61
C GLY A 81 -6.94 -0.04 -1.41
N GLY A 82 -7.78 -0.79 -0.71
CA GLY A 82 -8.93 -1.51 -1.25
C GLY A 82 -10.12 -0.55 -1.38
N HIS A 83 -10.47 -0.18 -2.60
CA HIS A 83 -11.58 0.73 -2.87
C HIS A 83 -12.94 0.00 -2.85
N ARG A 84 -13.99 0.77 -2.67
CA ARG A 84 -15.36 0.36 -2.97
C ARG A 84 -15.48 0.24 -4.49
N GLY A 85 -15.52 -0.97 -5.06
CA GLY A 85 -15.92 -1.13 -6.48
C GLY A 85 -15.03 -1.92 -7.46
N GLY A 86 -14.10 -2.77 -7.03
CA GLY A 86 -13.76 -3.96 -7.86
C GLY A 86 -12.45 -4.03 -8.68
N ALA A 87 -11.39 -3.31 -8.34
CA ALA A 87 -10.02 -3.64 -8.77
C ALA A 87 -9.19 -4.13 -7.57
N SER A 88 -9.40 -5.38 -7.20
CA SER A 88 -8.72 -5.99 -6.07
C SER A 88 -7.23 -6.20 -6.35
N GLY A 89 -6.35 -5.67 -5.50
CA GLY A 89 -4.89 -5.84 -5.58
C GLY A 89 -4.37 -7.29 -5.49
N HIS A 90 -5.25 -8.28 -5.24
CA HIS A 90 -4.93 -9.71 -5.31
C HIS A 90 -4.92 -10.29 -6.73
N ARG A 91 -5.46 -9.57 -7.72
CA ARG A 91 -5.38 -9.94 -9.13
C ARG A 91 -4.06 -9.53 -9.77
N LEU A 92 -3.23 -8.80 -9.03
CA LEU A 92 -1.91 -8.42 -9.50
C LEU A 92 -1.03 -9.69 -9.58
N PRO A 93 -0.21 -9.83 -10.64
CA PRO A 93 0.81 -10.87 -10.67
C PRO A 93 1.84 -10.70 -9.54
N THR A 94 1.91 -9.48 -8.99
CA THR A 94 2.86 -9.05 -7.98
C THR A 94 2.33 -9.27 -6.56
N PRO A 95 3.16 -9.77 -5.63
CA PRO A 95 2.79 -9.87 -4.21
C PRO A 95 2.26 -8.54 -3.68
N SER A 96 1.26 -8.59 -2.80
CA SER A 96 0.59 -7.36 -2.35
C SER A 96 0.10 -7.37 -0.92
N VAL A 97 0.05 -6.18 -0.32
CA VAL A 97 -0.69 -5.88 0.90
C VAL A 97 -1.82 -4.92 0.53
N VAL A 98 -3.06 -5.30 0.80
CA VAL A 98 -4.25 -4.51 0.44
C VAL A 98 -4.95 -4.04 1.71
N LEU A 99 -5.09 -2.73 1.87
CA LEU A 99 -5.67 -2.09 3.05
C LEU A 99 -7.17 -1.88 2.84
N PHE A 100 -8.02 -2.56 3.60
CA PHE A 100 -9.46 -2.45 3.48
C PHE A 100 -10.02 -1.44 4.49
N GLY A 101 -10.88 -0.56 3.98
CA GLY A 101 -11.65 0.37 4.80
C GLY A 101 -12.91 -0.28 5.40
N PRO A 102 -14.10 0.35 5.30
CA PRO A 102 -15.31 -0.17 5.94
C PRO A 102 -15.82 -1.50 5.36
N VAL A 103 -15.41 -1.85 4.14
CA VAL A 103 -15.87 -3.06 3.45
C VAL A 103 -14.94 -4.23 3.79
N PRO A 104 -15.46 -5.39 4.25
CA PRO A 104 -14.63 -6.52 4.64
C PRO A 104 -13.88 -7.13 3.44
N PRO A 105 -12.67 -7.66 3.65
CA PRO A 105 -11.91 -8.36 2.63
C PRO A 105 -12.58 -9.65 2.17
N ALA A 106 -13.51 -10.23 2.93
CA ALA A 106 -14.27 -11.40 2.47
C ALA A 106 -15.05 -11.15 1.17
N ARG A 107 -15.35 -9.90 0.83
CA ARG A 107 -16.12 -9.53 -0.37
C ARG A 107 -15.26 -9.33 -1.62
N TRP A 108 -14.06 -8.78 -1.46
CA TRP A 108 -13.20 -8.34 -2.59
C TRP A 108 -11.71 -8.63 -2.39
N GLY A 109 -11.34 -9.26 -1.28
CA GLY A 109 -9.98 -9.57 -0.89
C GLY A 109 -9.41 -10.81 -1.60
N PRO A 110 -8.09 -11.03 -1.46
CA PRO A 110 -7.46 -12.25 -1.94
C PRO A 110 -8.15 -13.50 -1.38
N PRO A 111 -8.32 -14.56 -2.19
CA PRO A 111 -8.63 -15.88 -1.66
C PRO A 111 -7.60 -16.26 -0.59
N PRO A 112 -8.00 -16.88 0.54
CA PRO A 112 -7.10 -17.18 1.65
C PRO A 112 -5.84 -17.94 1.19
N GLU A 113 -5.99 -18.86 0.24
CA GLU A 113 -4.93 -19.74 -0.28
C GLU A 113 -3.82 -18.97 -1.01
N ARG A 114 -4.09 -17.74 -1.46
CA ARG A 114 -3.12 -16.88 -2.15
C ARG A 114 -2.26 -16.12 -1.16
N ARG A 115 -1.42 -16.84 -0.40
CA ARG A 115 -0.58 -16.32 0.69
C ARG A 115 0.36 -15.15 0.32
N ARG A 116 0.71 -15.00 -0.96
CA ARG A 116 1.49 -13.86 -1.49
C ARG A 116 0.71 -12.53 -1.53
N HIS A 117 -0.58 -12.55 -1.22
CA HIS A 117 -1.44 -11.38 -1.15
C HIS A 117 -2.10 -11.33 0.24
N ARG A 118 -1.82 -10.27 1.00
CA ARG A 118 -2.35 -10.07 2.35
C ARG A 118 -3.38 -8.96 2.35
N ALA A 119 -4.50 -9.18 3.03
CA ALA A 119 -5.48 -8.14 3.30
C ALA A 119 -5.37 -7.69 4.75
N LEU A 120 -5.31 -6.39 4.98
CA LEU A 120 -5.44 -5.78 6.31
C LEU A 120 -6.80 -5.11 6.42
N TRP A 121 -7.47 -5.30 7.55
CA TRP A 121 -8.80 -4.76 7.80
C TRP A 121 -8.99 -4.56 9.30
N ALA A 122 -9.39 -3.36 9.70
CA ALA A 122 -9.58 -3.03 11.11
C ALA A 122 -10.81 -3.72 11.76
N GLY A 123 -11.53 -4.55 11.01
CA GLY A 123 -12.62 -5.37 11.49
C GLY A 123 -13.98 -4.66 11.56
N ALA A 124 -15.02 -5.45 11.78
CA ALA A 124 -16.34 -4.96 12.11
C ALA A 124 -16.38 -4.61 13.60
N ARG A 125 -16.51 -3.32 13.91
CA ARG A 125 -16.74 -2.80 15.26
C ARG A 125 -17.66 -1.57 15.19
N ALA A 126 -18.07 -1.06 16.35
CA ALA A 126 -18.81 0.19 16.44
C ALA A 126 -17.89 1.34 16.00
N TRP A 127 -17.91 1.66 14.71
CA TRP A 127 -17.22 2.80 14.14
C TRP A 127 -18.07 4.07 14.31
N PRO A 128 -17.45 5.24 14.54
CA PRO A 128 -18.18 6.49 14.54
C PRO A 128 -18.81 6.73 13.16
N GLU A 129 -19.92 7.48 13.14
CA GLU A 129 -20.52 7.95 11.90
C GLU A 129 -19.50 8.78 11.11
N TRP A 130 -19.46 8.58 9.80
CA TRP A 130 -18.54 9.28 8.90
C TRP A 130 -19.35 10.08 7.89
N ASP A 131 -19.08 11.39 7.86
CA ASP A 131 -19.78 12.39 7.04
C ASP A 131 -19.30 12.41 5.57
N GLY A 132 -18.35 11.54 5.21
CA GLY A 132 -17.76 11.49 3.88
C GLY A 132 -16.55 12.40 3.69
N VAL A 133 -16.14 13.15 4.73
CA VAL A 133 -15.01 14.09 4.64
C VAL A 133 -13.76 13.47 5.27
N GLY A 134 -12.63 13.61 4.56
CA GLY A 134 -11.33 13.13 5.04
C GLY A 134 -11.17 11.61 5.00
N ASP A 135 -10.22 11.08 5.78
CA ASP A 135 -9.93 9.65 5.82
C ASP A 135 -11.00 8.91 6.63
N HIS A 136 -11.51 7.80 6.10
CA HIS A 136 -12.49 6.97 6.81
C HIS A 136 -11.87 6.40 8.11
N PRO A 137 -12.57 6.41 9.27
CA PRO A 137 -12.02 5.95 10.55
C PRO A 137 -11.40 4.55 10.54
N THR A 138 -11.96 3.65 9.73
CA THR A 138 -11.42 2.28 9.53
C THR A 138 -10.05 2.25 8.84
N MET A 139 -9.77 3.19 7.94
CA MET A 139 -8.47 3.31 7.27
C MET A 139 -7.42 3.88 8.21
N VAL A 140 -7.80 4.86 9.04
CA VAL A 140 -6.92 5.48 10.05
C VAL A 140 -6.53 4.48 11.14
N ALA A 141 -7.42 3.53 11.45
CA ALA A 141 -7.16 2.51 12.46
C ALA A 141 -6.11 1.47 12.05
N LEU A 142 -5.78 1.35 10.76
CA LEU A 142 -4.69 0.49 10.30
C LEU A 142 -3.35 1.19 10.57
N GLY A 143 -2.60 0.67 11.54
CA GLY A 143 -1.33 1.26 11.95
C GLY A 143 -0.20 0.99 10.95
N VAL A 144 0.76 1.91 10.85
CA VAL A 144 1.98 1.74 10.02
C VAL A 144 2.69 0.43 10.35
N ASP A 145 2.85 0.13 11.63
CA ASP A 145 3.56 -1.06 12.08
C ASP A 145 2.85 -2.35 11.65
N GLU A 146 1.52 -2.34 11.61
CA GLU A 146 0.72 -3.47 11.11
C GLU A 146 0.93 -3.66 9.60
N VAL A 147 0.98 -2.56 8.84
CA VAL A 147 1.29 -2.60 7.40
C VAL A 147 2.70 -3.13 7.15
N LEU A 148 3.69 -2.65 7.90
CA LEU A 148 5.08 -3.10 7.76
C LEU A 148 5.24 -4.57 8.15
N ALA A 149 4.60 -5.02 9.23
CA ALA A 149 4.60 -6.43 9.61
C ALA A 149 3.98 -7.32 8.52
N ALA A 150 2.90 -6.87 7.89
CA ALA A 150 2.28 -7.58 6.76
C ALA A 150 3.18 -7.61 5.52
N VAL A 151 3.92 -6.53 5.25
CA VAL A 151 4.92 -6.48 4.18
C VAL A 151 6.01 -7.52 4.43
N ASP A 152 6.58 -7.55 5.64
CA ASP A 152 7.60 -8.52 6.03
C ASP A 152 7.10 -9.97 5.92
N GLU A 153 5.84 -10.23 6.31
CA GLU A 153 5.21 -11.54 6.17
C GLU A 153 5.12 -11.97 4.70
N VAL A 154 4.58 -11.10 3.83
CA VAL A 154 4.46 -11.39 2.39
C VAL A 154 5.85 -11.58 1.75
N GLU A 155 6.84 -10.76 2.10
CA GLU A 155 8.20 -10.92 1.61
C GLU A 155 8.82 -12.26 2.04
N ARG A 156 8.56 -12.70 3.28
CA ARG A 156 9.02 -14.00 3.77
C ARG A 156 8.37 -15.15 2.99
N VAL A 157 7.05 -15.11 2.78
CA VAL A 157 6.32 -16.12 2.01
C VAL A 157 6.89 -16.25 0.60
N VAL A 158 7.05 -15.13 -0.10
CA VAL A 158 7.55 -15.12 -1.49
C VAL A 158 9.00 -15.62 -1.58
N ARG A 159 9.83 -15.35 -0.57
CA ARG A 159 11.20 -15.88 -0.51
C ARG A 159 11.21 -17.40 -0.34
N VAL A 160 10.35 -17.94 0.53
CA VAL A 160 10.22 -19.38 0.73
C VAL A 160 9.71 -20.06 -0.54
N ASP A 161 8.66 -19.54 -1.17
CA ASP A 161 8.11 -20.10 -2.40
C ASP A 161 9.16 -20.18 -3.53
N ARG A 162 10.01 -19.14 -3.65
CA ARG A 162 11.11 -19.12 -4.62
C ARG A 162 12.22 -20.11 -4.30
N ALA A 163 12.52 -20.33 -3.01
CA ALA A 163 13.52 -21.29 -2.59
C ALA A 163 13.07 -22.74 -2.80
N VAL A 164 11.76 -23.02 -2.70
CA VAL A 164 11.18 -24.34 -2.97
C VAL A 164 11.06 -24.63 -4.47
N ALA A 165 10.92 -23.59 -5.30
CA ALA A 165 10.78 -23.72 -6.75
C ALA A 165 12.11 -23.76 -7.54
N ALA A 166 13.26 -23.64 -6.87
CA ALA A 166 14.60 -23.64 -7.45
C ALA A 166 15.31 -24.98 -7.19
#